data_AF-A0A7C4VTK8-F1
#
_entry.id   AF-A0A7C4VTK8-F1
#
_cell.length_a   1.000
_cell.length_b   1.000
_cell.length_c   1.000
_cell.angle_alpha   90.00
_cell.angle_beta   90.00
_cell.angle_gamma   90.00
#
_symmetry.space_group_name_H-M   'P 1'
#
loop_
_entity.id
_entity.type
_entity.pdbx_description
1 polymer ?
#
loop_
_entity_poly.entity_id
_entity_poly.type
_entity_poly.pdbx_seq_one_letter_code
_entity_poly.pdbx_strand_id
1 'polypeptide(L)'
;MATDLSNVLNPVKKFIDYLGERPGISERNRNILYILSFLTVFIQPVVSLIVPESTARRLTWMVITYAFSLCIALIFGQVISIRRWLIYLAPFFTVPVLVGTVYTYVFYTSDAYRVASGILVPGRSVPYTAVYTTNGRVLESQVYRRSLPTGPDQFIRLKFQLLCTGVEENCNAGWIIGNIRSTLDPNSVQELVFEIRGAQGGEVIGVALKDRGETFSEDRIFDIGKYVSGGSGITTDWESARIPLALFPHVNLAKLDVISFFVDARYYPYPIIDFDIANVRFE
;
A
#
# COMPACT_ATOMS: atom_id res chain seq x y z
N MET A 1 -1.38 29.71 -18.84
CA MET A 1 -2.78 30.10 -19.09
C MET A 1 -3.34 30.62 -17.78
N ALA A 2 -3.65 31.91 -17.65
CA ALA A 2 -4.33 32.44 -16.48
C ALA A 2 -5.83 32.13 -16.62
N THR A 3 -6.36 31.29 -15.75
CA THR A 3 -7.78 30.98 -15.72
C THR A 3 -8.53 32.23 -15.26
N ASP A 4 -9.52 32.68 -16.05
CA ASP A 4 -10.36 33.82 -15.69
C ASP A 4 -11.17 33.48 -14.43
N LEU A 5 -10.70 34.03 -13.29
CA LEU A 5 -11.30 33.81 -11.97
C LEU A 5 -12.76 34.25 -11.90
N SER A 6 -13.23 35.12 -12.80
CA SER A 6 -14.62 35.56 -12.81
C SER A 6 -15.60 34.40 -13.04
N ASN A 7 -15.20 33.38 -13.81
CA ASN A 7 -16.03 32.20 -14.10
C ASN A 7 -16.16 31.25 -12.90
N VAL A 8 -15.21 31.26 -11.98
CA VAL A 8 -15.25 30.46 -10.73
C VAL A 8 -15.97 31.22 -9.62
N LEU A 9 -15.80 32.54 -9.55
CA LEU A 9 -16.36 33.36 -8.47
C LEU A 9 -17.84 33.72 -8.69
N ASN A 10 -18.32 33.79 -9.94
CA ASN A 10 -19.71 34.14 -10.25
C ASN A 10 -20.77 33.16 -9.69
N PRO A 11 -20.61 31.83 -9.81
CA PRO A 11 -21.56 30.88 -9.22
C PRO A 11 -21.61 30.96 -7.69
N VAL A 12 -20.45 31.15 -7.05
CA VAL A 12 -20.32 31.29 -5.59
C VAL A 12 -21.02 32.55 -5.11
N LYS A 13 -20.80 33.67 -5.81
CA LYS A 13 -21.49 34.94 -5.52
C LYS A 13 -23.00 34.80 -5.66
N LYS A 14 -23.50 34.19 -6.75
CA LYS A 14 -24.95 33.97 -6.95
C LYS A 14 -25.57 33.10 -5.85
N PHE A 15 -24.89 32.05 -5.42
CA PHE A 15 -25.36 31.18 -4.34
C PHE A 15 -25.41 31.93 -3.00
N ILE A 16 -24.43 32.79 -2.75
CA ILE A 16 -24.36 33.61 -1.55
C ILE A 16 -25.43 34.70 -1.54
N ASP A 17 -25.62 35.40 -2.66
CA ASP A 17 -26.66 36.43 -2.82
C ASP A 17 -28.04 35.80 -2.59
N TYR A 18 -28.27 34.60 -3.14
CA TYR A 18 -29.47 33.79 -2.90
C TYR A 18 -29.70 33.44 -1.42
N LEU A 19 -28.64 33.16 -0.66
CA LEU A 19 -28.75 32.94 0.79
C LEU A 19 -28.95 34.24 1.57
N GLY A 20 -28.47 35.38 1.07
CA GLY A 20 -28.63 36.69 1.69
C GLY A 20 -30.06 37.23 1.63
N GLU A 21 -30.84 36.82 0.64
CA GLU A 21 -32.25 37.21 0.47
C GLU A 21 -33.21 36.35 1.32
N ARG A 22 -32.73 35.27 1.97
CA ARG A 22 -33.56 34.39 2.81
C ARG A 22 -33.82 35.06 4.18
N PRO A 23 -35.09 35.35 4.54
CA PRO A 23 -35.41 35.86 5.86
C PRO A 23 -35.06 34.83 6.94
N GLY A 24 -34.35 35.27 7.99
CA GLY A 24 -33.97 34.43 9.14
C GLY A 24 -32.48 34.05 9.23
N ILE A 25 -31.64 34.37 8.23
CA ILE A 25 -30.19 34.16 8.33
C ILE A 25 -29.51 35.41 8.88
N SER A 26 -28.97 35.30 10.11
CA SER A 26 -28.20 36.39 10.72
C SER A 26 -26.96 36.77 9.88
N GLU A 27 -26.56 38.03 9.94
CA GLU A 27 -25.36 38.54 9.26
C GLU A 27 -24.09 37.75 9.62
N ARG A 28 -23.99 37.31 10.88
CA ARG A 28 -22.93 36.42 11.37
C ARG A 28 -22.87 35.09 10.62
N ASN A 29 -24.02 34.46 10.38
CA ASN A 29 -24.09 33.18 9.66
C ASN A 29 -23.77 33.36 8.17
N ARG A 30 -24.15 34.51 7.59
CA ARG A 30 -23.72 34.90 6.24
C ARG A 30 -22.20 34.96 6.14
N ASN A 31 -21.54 35.67 7.06
CA ASN A 31 -20.08 35.81 7.05
C ASN A 31 -19.34 34.47 7.21
N ILE A 32 -19.90 33.53 7.99
CA ILE A 32 -19.35 32.17 8.09
C ILE A 32 -19.48 31.42 6.75
N LEU A 33 -20.63 31.52 6.07
CA LEU A 33 -20.83 30.90 4.76
C LEU A 33 -19.92 31.51 3.69
N TYR A 34 -19.64 32.81 3.74
CA TYR A 34 -18.63 33.47 2.90
C TYR A 34 -17.24 32.87 3.10
N ILE A 35 -16.80 32.73 4.35
CA ILE A 35 -15.48 32.18 4.69
C ILE A 35 -15.38 30.72 4.24
N LEU A 36 -16.38 29.90 4.50
CA LEU A 36 -16.39 28.49 4.10
C LEU A 36 -16.38 28.31 2.57
N SER A 37 -17.16 29.12 1.85
CA SER A 37 -17.20 29.08 0.38
C SER A 37 -15.86 29.53 -0.20
N PHE A 38 -15.25 30.58 0.35
CA PHE A 38 -13.92 31.05 -0.03
C PHE A 38 -12.84 29.98 0.21
N LEU A 39 -12.82 29.37 1.41
CA LEU A 39 -11.87 28.30 1.74
C LEU A 39 -12.01 27.11 0.78
N THR A 40 -13.23 26.70 0.44
CA THR A 40 -13.46 25.54 -0.44
C THR A 40 -12.97 25.81 -1.87
N VAL A 41 -13.19 27.02 -2.38
CA VAL A 41 -12.85 27.41 -3.76
C VAL A 41 -11.35 27.71 -3.93
N PHE A 42 -10.69 28.26 -2.91
CA PHE A 42 -9.28 28.67 -3.00
C PHE A 42 -8.29 27.62 -2.48
N ILE A 43 -8.66 26.81 -1.49
CA ILE A 43 -7.77 25.77 -0.97
C ILE A 43 -7.66 24.61 -1.96
N GLN A 44 -8.73 24.24 -2.66
CA GLN A 44 -8.71 23.12 -3.59
C GLN A 44 -7.64 23.26 -4.71
N PRO A 45 -7.56 24.39 -5.45
CA PRO A 45 -6.54 24.56 -6.48
C PRO A 45 -5.12 24.52 -5.91
N VAL A 46 -4.89 25.14 -4.75
CA VAL A 46 -3.57 25.19 -4.10
C VAL A 46 -3.16 23.80 -3.62
N VAL A 47 -4.05 23.02 -3.03
CA VAL A 47 -3.79 21.64 -2.62
C VAL A 47 -3.51 20.77 -3.85
N SER A 48 -4.23 20.95 -4.96
CA SER A 48 -3.98 20.20 -6.20
C SER A 48 -2.65 20.50 -6.88
N LEU A 49 -1.97 21.60 -6.52
CA LEU A 49 -0.62 21.91 -7.00
C LEU A 49 0.48 21.17 -6.22
N ILE A 50 0.17 20.64 -5.03
CA ILE A 50 1.17 20.13 -4.07
C ILE A 50 0.99 18.62 -3.83
N VAL A 51 -0.20 18.06 -4.09
CA VAL A 51 -0.47 16.61 -3.97
C VAL A 51 -1.05 16.02 -5.26
N PRO A 52 -0.80 14.72 -5.52
CA PRO A 52 -1.33 14.01 -6.69
C PRO A 52 -2.85 14.20 -6.84
N GLU A 53 -3.34 14.29 -8.08
CA GLU A 53 -4.73 14.66 -8.39
C GLU A 53 -5.79 13.77 -7.70
N SER A 54 -5.50 12.48 -7.56
CA SER A 54 -6.36 11.53 -6.83
C SER A 54 -6.45 11.85 -5.34
N THR A 55 -5.34 12.26 -4.73
CA THR A 55 -5.25 12.69 -3.33
C THR A 55 -5.91 14.05 -3.13
N ALA A 56 -5.69 14.99 -4.05
CA ALA A 56 -6.30 16.31 -4.02
C ALA A 56 -7.83 16.23 -4.13
N ARG A 57 -8.38 15.42 -5.04
CA ARG A 57 -9.84 15.18 -5.14
C ARG A 57 -10.41 14.57 -3.87
N ARG A 58 -9.72 13.62 -3.23
CA ARG A 58 -10.18 12.96 -1.99
C ARG A 58 -10.17 13.90 -0.79
N LEU A 59 -9.12 14.71 -0.62
CA LEU A 59 -9.05 15.76 0.40
C LEU A 59 -10.16 16.80 0.21
N THR A 60 -10.44 17.17 -1.03
CA THR A 60 -11.51 18.12 -1.38
C THR A 60 -12.88 17.58 -0.93
N TRP A 61 -13.18 16.31 -1.18
CA TRP A 61 -14.43 15.70 -0.71
C TRP A 61 -14.54 15.64 0.81
N MET A 62 -13.44 15.37 1.52
CA MET A 62 -13.43 15.39 2.99
C MET A 62 -13.71 16.80 3.54
N VAL A 63 -13.05 17.82 3.00
CA VAL A 63 -13.26 19.22 3.41
C VAL A 63 -14.69 19.66 3.13
N ILE A 64 -15.25 19.32 1.95
CA ILE A 64 -16.64 19.62 1.61
C ILE A 64 -17.60 18.94 2.58
N THR A 65 -17.39 17.66 2.90
CA THR A 65 -18.27 16.90 3.80
C THR A 65 -18.24 17.47 5.22
N TYR A 66 -17.06 17.87 5.70
CA TYR A 66 -16.89 18.47 7.02
C TYR A 66 -17.52 19.87 7.09
N ALA A 67 -17.30 20.71 6.07
CA ALA A 67 -17.90 22.03 5.95
C ALA A 67 -19.43 21.94 5.86
N PHE A 68 -19.96 20.98 5.10
CA PHE A 68 -21.40 20.75 4.99
C PHE A 68 -22.02 20.30 6.32
N SER A 69 -21.34 19.39 7.03
CA SER A 69 -21.78 18.94 8.37
C SER A 69 -21.77 20.07 9.39
N LEU A 70 -20.76 20.95 9.34
CA LEU A 70 -20.67 22.13 10.20
C LEU A 70 -21.77 23.15 9.88
N CYS A 71 -22.08 23.36 8.59
CA CYS A 71 -23.18 24.23 8.15
C CYS A 71 -24.53 23.71 8.65
N ILE A 72 -24.80 22.41 8.54
CA ILE A 72 -26.01 21.78 9.11
C ILE A 72 -26.04 22.01 10.63
N ALA A 73 -24.93 21.77 11.34
CA ALA A 73 -24.87 21.98 12.78
C ALA A 73 -25.17 23.43 13.20
N LEU A 74 -24.68 24.41 12.44
CA LEU A 74 -24.92 25.83 12.72
C LEU A 74 -26.36 26.27 12.40
N ILE A 75 -26.97 25.72 11.34
CA ILE A 75 -28.35 26.01 10.94
C ILE A 75 -29.34 25.41 11.95
N PHE A 76 -29.14 24.15 12.34
CA PHE A 76 -30.05 23.43 13.25
C PHE A 76 -29.72 23.66 14.74
N GLY A 77 -28.51 24.12 15.06
CA GLY A 77 -28.09 24.51 16.42
C GLY A 77 -28.85 25.72 17.00
N GLN A 78 -29.52 26.52 16.16
CA GLN A 78 -30.36 27.63 16.61
C GLN A 78 -31.80 27.21 16.98
N VAL A 79 -32.20 25.98 16.69
CA VAL A 79 -33.61 25.51 16.86
C VAL A 79 -33.78 24.59 18.07
N ILE A 80 -32.70 24.00 18.61
CA ILE A 80 -32.76 22.98 19.67
C ILE A 80 -31.70 23.25 20.74
N SER A 81 -32.07 23.18 22.02
CA SER A 81 -31.15 23.47 23.12
C SER A 81 -29.91 22.56 23.13
N ILE A 82 -28.75 23.16 23.44
CA ILE A 82 -27.41 22.56 23.42
C ILE A 82 -27.32 21.19 24.13
N ARG A 83 -28.14 20.94 25.15
CA ARG A 83 -28.14 19.66 25.89
C ARG A 83 -28.66 18.47 25.08
N ARG A 84 -29.66 18.66 24.21
CA ARG A 84 -30.14 17.57 23.33
C ARG A 84 -29.17 17.32 22.17
N TRP A 85 -28.40 18.34 21.79
CA TRP A 85 -27.41 18.28 20.71
C TRP A 85 -26.22 17.36 21.01
N LEU A 86 -25.71 17.33 22.25
CA LEU A 86 -24.60 16.45 22.62
C LEU A 86 -24.93 14.95 22.44
N ILE A 87 -26.21 14.57 22.57
CA ILE A 87 -26.68 13.20 22.36
C ILE A 87 -26.71 12.85 20.86
N TYR A 88 -27.12 13.81 20.01
CA TYR A 88 -27.16 13.61 18.56
C TYR A 88 -25.79 13.76 17.87
N LEU A 89 -24.84 14.47 18.48
CA LEU A 89 -23.47 14.59 17.99
C LEU A 89 -22.54 13.45 18.44
N ALA A 90 -22.91 12.69 19.48
CA ALA A 90 -22.11 11.56 19.93
C ALA A 90 -21.71 10.59 18.79
N PRO A 91 -22.61 10.21 17.84
CA PRO A 91 -22.23 9.42 16.67
C PRO A 91 -21.23 10.13 15.77
N PHE A 92 -21.34 11.45 15.61
CA PHE A 92 -20.47 12.26 14.75
C PHE A 92 -19.10 12.56 15.35
N PHE A 93 -18.86 12.31 16.64
CA PHE A 93 -17.53 12.35 17.24
C PHE A 93 -16.91 10.95 17.37
N THR A 94 -17.73 9.90 17.51
CA THR A 94 -17.23 8.52 17.49
C THR A 94 -16.91 8.02 16.08
N VAL A 95 -17.66 8.45 15.06
CA VAL A 95 -17.45 8.03 13.67
C VAL A 95 -16.14 8.57 13.08
N PRO A 96 -15.69 9.83 13.27
CA PRO A 96 -14.40 10.30 12.77
C PRO A 96 -13.20 9.68 13.47
N VAL A 97 -13.34 9.24 14.73
CA VAL A 97 -12.29 8.49 15.41
C VAL A 97 -12.20 7.08 14.82
N LEU A 98 -13.32 6.38 14.65
CA LEU A 98 -13.35 5.07 13.98
C LEU A 98 -12.91 5.15 12.51
N VAL A 99 -13.38 6.15 11.76
CA VAL A 99 -13.00 6.41 10.38
C VAL A 99 -11.53 6.82 10.32
N GLY A 100 -11.04 7.67 11.22
CA GLY A 100 -9.63 8.03 11.32
C GLY A 100 -8.73 6.82 11.63
N THR A 101 -9.10 5.96 12.58
CA THR A 101 -8.35 4.74 12.92
C THR A 101 -8.40 3.71 11.78
N VAL A 102 -9.56 3.54 11.13
CA VAL A 102 -9.70 2.70 9.93
C VAL A 102 -8.90 3.31 8.76
N TYR A 103 -8.85 4.64 8.61
CA TYR A 103 -8.10 5.31 7.55
C TYR A 103 -6.59 5.23 7.77
N THR A 104 -6.07 5.38 8.99
CA THR A 104 -4.64 5.15 9.26
C THR A 104 -4.25 3.71 8.95
N TYR A 105 -5.12 2.74 9.23
CA TYR A 105 -4.91 1.33 8.88
C TYR A 105 -4.98 1.07 7.36
N VAL A 106 -5.87 1.76 6.65
CA VAL A 106 -6.01 1.68 5.18
C VAL A 106 -4.88 2.42 4.45
N PHE A 107 -4.34 3.52 4.98
CA PHE A 107 -3.24 4.26 4.35
C PHE A 107 -1.89 3.55 4.42
N TYR A 108 -1.66 2.64 5.37
CA TYR A 108 -0.51 1.73 5.32
C TYR A 108 -0.66 0.62 4.27
N THR A 109 -1.86 0.41 3.69
CA THR A 109 -2.16 -0.71 2.80
C THR A 109 -2.61 -0.30 1.39
N SER A 110 -2.83 1.00 1.10
CA SER A 110 -3.52 1.43 -0.11
C SER A 110 -2.67 1.92 -1.29
N ASP A 111 -1.35 1.75 -1.27
CA ASP A 111 -0.51 1.88 -2.47
C ASP A 111 -0.69 0.65 -3.40
N ALA A 112 -1.94 0.32 -3.70
CA ALA A 112 -2.33 -0.73 -4.61
C ALA A 112 -2.10 -0.26 -6.05
N TYR A 113 -0.86 -0.42 -6.53
CA TYR A 113 -0.47 -0.18 -7.91
C TYR A 113 -1.01 -1.26 -8.85
N ARG A 114 -1.19 -0.89 -10.12
CA ARG A 114 -1.74 -1.73 -11.18
C ARG A 114 -0.95 -3.03 -11.31
N VAL A 115 -1.61 -4.15 -11.03
CA VAL A 115 -1.05 -5.48 -11.17
C VAL A 115 -1.25 -5.97 -12.60
N ALA A 116 -0.16 -6.13 -13.35
CA ALA A 116 -0.17 -6.97 -14.52
C ALA A 116 -0.46 -8.41 -14.07
N SER A 117 -1.60 -8.96 -14.49
CA SER A 117 -1.87 -10.38 -14.28
C SER A 117 -1.07 -11.18 -15.31
N GLY A 118 -0.24 -12.10 -14.82
CA GLY A 118 0.49 -13.06 -15.64
C GLY A 118 -0.08 -14.47 -15.42
N ILE A 119 -0.15 -15.26 -16.49
CA ILE A 119 -0.36 -16.71 -16.39
C ILE A 119 1.00 -17.34 -16.13
N LEU A 120 1.11 -18.16 -15.09
CA LEU A 120 2.33 -18.94 -14.84
C LEU A 120 2.46 -20.07 -15.86
N VAL A 121 3.65 -20.20 -16.42
CA VAL A 121 4.02 -21.29 -17.32
C VAL A 121 5.31 -21.90 -16.77
N PRO A 122 5.38 -23.24 -16.62
CA PRO A 122 6.61 -23.91 -16.19
C PRO A 122 7.83 -23.48 -17.03
N GLY A 123 8.97 -23.30 -16.38
CA GLY A 123 10.23 -22.86 -16.97
C GLY A 123 10.28 -21.39 -17.41
N ARG A 124 9.20 -20.62 -17.31
CA ARG A 124 9.21 -19.18 -17.62
C ARG A 124 9.30 -18.32 -16.38
N SER A 125 10.10 -17.25 -16.46
CA SER A 125 10.21 -16.25 -15.40
C SER A 125 8.86 -15.57 -15.14
N VAL A 126 8.49 -15.50 -13.87
CA VAL A 126 7.31 -14.79 -13.38
C VAL A 126 7.52 -13.29 -13.59
N PRO A 127 6.59 -12.58 -14.26
CA PRO A 127 6.69 -11.14 -14.39
C PRO A 127 6.63 -10.48 -13.01
N TYR A 128 7.52 -9.52 -12.77
CA TYR A 128 7.57 -8.80 -11.51
C TYR A 128 6.42 -7.79 -11.42
N THR A 129 5.39 -8.17 -10.68
CA THR A 129 4.33 -7.25 -10.26
C THR A 129 4.35 -7.13 -8.76
N ALA A 130 4.96 -6.04 -8.30
CA ALA A 130 5.08 -5.72 -6.90
C ALA A 130 3.72 -5.32 -6.32
N VAL A 131 3.34 -5.97 -5.22
CA VAL A 131 2.38 -5.45 -4.25
C VAL A 131 3.11 -5.47 -2.90
N TYR A 132 2.81 -4.56 -1.98
CA TYR A 132 3.52 -4.49 -0.70
C TYR A 132 2.57 -4.28 0.47
N THR A 133 2.75 -5.05 1.53
CA THR A 133 2.30 -4.74 2.90
C THR A 133 3.22 -5.43 3.90
N THR A 134 3.88 -4.69 4.80
CA THR A 134 4.61 -5.29 5.93
C THR A 134 4.60 -4.36 7.14
N ASN A 135 5.01 -4.88 8.29
CA ASN A 135 5.22 -4.11 9.52
C ASN A 135 6.60 -3.41 9.55
N GLY A 136 7.46 -3.66 8.56
CA GLY A 136 8.71 -2.95 8.31
C GLY A 136 8.59 -1.89 7.21
N ARG A 137 9.66 -1.11 7.02
CA ARG A 137 9.73 -0.08 5.97
C ARG A 137 10.51 -0.61 4.77
N VAL A 138 9.92 -0.61 3.58
CA VAL A 138 10.71 -0.74 2.34
C VAL A 138 11.42 0.58 2.06
N LEU A 139 12.73 0.50 1.97
CA LEU A 139 13.57 1.61 1.53
C LEU A 139 13.68 1.63 0.01
N GLU A 140 13.68 0.45 -0.62
CA GLU A 140 13.84 0.32 -2.06
C GLU A 140 13.17 -0.98 -2.56
N SER A 141 12.36 -0.86 -3.61
CA SER A 141 11.81 -2.00 -4.35
C SER A 141 11.70 -1.61 -5.82
N GLN A 142 12.82 -1.69 -6.54
CA GLN A 142 12.90 -1.24 -7.93
C GLN A 142 13.31 -2.39 -8.85
N VAL A 143 12.60 -2.53 -9.96
CA VAL A 143 12.98 -3.42 -11.05
C VAL A 143 14.07 -2.74 -11.86
N TYR A 144 15.25 -3.34 -11.92
CA TYR A 144 16.36 -2.90 -12.74
C TYR A 144 16.40 -3.69 -14.04
N ARG A 145 16.54 -2.96 -15.15
CA ARG A 145 16.82 -3.52 -16.47
C ARG A 145 18.17 -2.97 -16.91
N ARG A 146 19.24 -3.71 -16.59
CA ARG A 146 20.60 -3.34 -16.94
C ARG A 146 21.39 -4.62 -17.12
N SER A 147 22.10 -4.73 -18.25
CA SER A 147 23.09 -5.79 -18.41
C SER A 147 24.23 -5.56 -17.43
N LEU A 148 24.37 -6.49 -16.47
CA LEU A 148 25.50 -6.55 -15.57
C LEU A 148 26.66 -7.27 -16.26
N PRO A 149 27.94 -6.99 -15.90
CA PRO A 149 29.08 -7.74 -16.43
C PRO A 149 28.96 -9.25 -16.19
N THR A 150 28.34 -9.63 -15.07
CA THR A 150 27.97 -10.99 -14.69
C THR A 150 26.57 -11.00 -14.07
N GLY A 151 25.78 -12.02 -14.39
CA GLY A 151 24.42 -12.21 -13.86
C GLY A 151 23.29 -11.89 -14.85
N PRO A 152 22.05 -11.73 -14.34
CA PRO A 152 20.85 -11.61 -15.14
C PRO A 152 20.69 -10.22 -15.79
N ASP A 153 20.04 -10.18 -16.95
CA ASP A 153 19.72 -8.92 -17.67
C ASP A 153 18.64 -8.07 -16.95
N GLN A 154 17.84 -8.70 -16.11
CA GLN A 154 16.79 -8.06 -15.32
C GLN A 154 16.75 -8.65 -13.91
N PHE A 155 16.71 -7.78 -12.92
CA PHE A 155 16.59 -8.16 -11.51
C PHE A 155 15.77 -7.14 -10.73
N ILE A 156 15.35 -7.51 -9.54
CA ILE A 156 14.74 -6.60 -8.58
C ILE A 156 15.72 -6.40 -7.44
N ARG A 157 15.95 -5.16 -7.04
CA ARG A 157 16.58 -4.86 -5.76
C ARG A 157 15.53 -4.68 -4.69
N LEU A 158 15.74 -5.35 -3.56
CA LEU A 158 14.90 -5.27 -2.39
C LEU A 158 15.74 -4.79 -1.22
N LYS A 159 15.36 -3.63 -0.68
CA LYS A 159 15.98 -3.04 0.50
C LYS A 159 14.94 -2.79 1.57
N PHE A 160 15.08 -3.52 2.67
CA PHE A 160 14.19 -3.42 3.81
C PHE A 160 14.89 -2.72 4.97
N GLN A 161 14.14 -1.90 5.68
CA GLN A 161 14.47 -1.43 7.02
C GLN A 161 13.52 -2.08 8.03
N LEU A 162 14.07 -2.89 8.92
CA LEU A 162 13.33 -3.43 10.06
C LEU A 162 13.13 -2.30 11.08
N LEU A 163 11.87 -2.05 11.45
CA LEU A 163 11.51 -0.93 12.34
C LEU A 163 11.54 -1.29 13.82
N CYS A 164 11.65 -2.57 14.14
CA CYS A 164 11.78 -3.06 15.51
C CYS A 164 12.92 -4.07 15.60
N THR A 165 13.63 -4.01 16.72
CA THR A 165 14.71 -4.94 17.09
C THR A 165 14.21 -5.81 18.23
N GLY A 166 14.15 -7.13 18.05
CA GLY A 166 13.68 -8.06 19.08
C GLY A 166 12.90 -9.25 18.54
N VAL A 167 12.44 -10.12 19.44
CA VAL A 167 11.75 -11.39 19.14
C VAL A 167 10.24 -11.20 18.92
N GLU A 168 9.77 -9.97 18.74
CA GLU A 168 8.35 -9.73 18.50
C GLU A 168 7.93 -10.28 17.13
N GLU A 169 6.95 -11.17 17.11
CA GLU A 169 6.50 -11.95 15.94
C GLU A 169 6.05 -11.09 14.74
N ASN A 170 5.89 -9.78 14.95
CA ASN A 170 5.41 -8.84 13.96
C ASN A 170 6.50 -7.98 13.31
N CYS A 171 7.79 -8.22 13.55
CA CYS A 171 8.86 -7.35 13.02
C CYS A 171 9.30 -7.64 11.58
N ASN A 172 8.60 -8.51 10.86
CA ASN A 172 9.01 -8.96 9.54
C ASN A 172 8.77 -7.87 8.47
N ALA A 173 9.71 -7.82 7.52
CA ALA A 173 9.57 -7.07 6.27
C ALA A 173 9.58 -8.04 5.09
N GLY A 174 9.07 -7.66 3.94
CA GLY A 174 8.98 -8.56 2.80
C GLY A 174 8.31 -7.95 1.59
N TRP A 175 8.45 -8.60 0.46
CA TRP A 175 8.00 -8.15 -0.83
C TRP A 175 7.25 -9.28 -1.52
N ILE A 176 6.13 -8.97 -2.15
CA ILE A 176 5.28 -9.98 -2.77
C ILE A 176 5.16 -9.81 -4.28
N ILE A 177 5.18 -10.93 -4.97
CA ILE A 177 4.65 -11.10 -6.32
C ILE A 177 3.21 -11.57 -6.16
N GLY A 178 2.25 -10.67 -6.39
CA GLY A 178 0.82 -10.93 -6.13
C GLY A 178 -0.04 -11.04 -7.39
N ASN A 179 -1.28 -11.52 -7.21
CA ASN A 179 -2.24 -11.81 -8.28
C ASN A 179 -1.67 -12.73 -9.37
N ILE A 180 -0.86 -13.68 -8.93
CA ILE A 180 -0.44 -14.79 -9.76
C ILE A 180 -1.71 -15.56 -10.12
N ARG A 181 -2.04 -15.67 -11.41
CA ARG A 181 -3.11 -16.57 -11.86
C ARG A 181 -2.44 -17.84 -12.32
N SER A 182 -2.09 -18.67 -11.35
CA SER A 182 -1.50 -19.97 -11.61
C SER A 182 -2.55 -20.95 -12.14
N THR A 183 -2.14 -21.76 -13.12
CA THR A 183 -2.78 -23.03 -13.49
C THR A 183 -1.75 -24.15 -13.50
N LEU A 184 -0.72 -24.03 -12.64
CA LEU A 184 0.35 -25.02 -12.56
C LEU A 184 -0.22 -26.38 -12.15
N ASP A 185 0.10 -27.41 -12.94
CA ASP A 185 -0.14 -28.79 -12.53
C ASP A 185 0.94 -29.15 -11.49
N PRO A 186 0.58 -29.50 -10.24
CA PRO A 186 1.56 -29.86 -9.21
C PRO A 186 2.43 -31.07 -9.57
N ASN A 187 2.05 -31.88 -10.56
CA ASN A 187 2.87 -32.98 -11.05
C ASN A 187 3.88 -32.55 -12.12
N SER A 188 3.73 -31.33 -12.64
CA SER A 188 4.56 -30.79 -13.74
C SER A 188 5.72 -29.92 -13.26
N VAL A 189 5.74 -29.55 -11.98
CA VAL A 189 6.76 -28.72 -11.35
C VAL A 189 7.13 -29.31 -9.98
N GLN A 190 8.41 -29.28 -9.65
CA GLN A 190 8.99 -29.83 -8.43
C GLN A 190 9.71 -28.76 -7.60
N GLU A 191 10.17 -27.67 -8.22
CA GLU A 191 11.01 -26.66 -7.58
C GLU A 191 10.53 -25.24 -7.87
N LEU A 192 10.71 -24.35 -6.89
CA LEU A 192 10.79 -22.91 -7.10
C LEU A 192 12.25 -22.54 -7.33
N VAL A 193 12.55 -21.95 -8.47
CA VAL A 193 13.92 -21.61 -8.88
C VAL A 193 14.03 -20.12 -9.12
N PHE A 194 15.09 -19.51 -8.59
CA PHE A 194 15.42 -18.11 -8.82
C PHE A 194 16.93 -17.91 -8.67
N GLU A 195 17.42 -16.75 -9.10
CA GLU A 195 18.76 -16.28 -8.81
C GLU A 195 18.70 -15.24 -7.71
N ILE A 196 19.68 -15.26 -6.82
CA ILE A 196 19.78 -14.34 -5.69
C ILE A 196 21.22 -13.95 -5.45
N ARG A 197 21.41 -12.73 -4.94
CA ARG A 197 22.64 -12.31 -4.28
C ARG A 197 22.33 -11.33 -3.15
N GLY A 198 23.19 -11.33 -2.14
CA GLY A 198 23.20 -10.36 -1.07
C GLY A 198 24.03 -9.13 -1.40
N ALA A 199 23.78 -8.02 -0.70
CA ALA A 199 24.64 -6.86 -0.76
C ALA A 199 25.94 -7.06 0.06
N GLN A 200 25.88 -7.85 1.13
CA GLN A 200 26.99 -8.13 2.05
C GLN A 200 27.40 -9.60 2.04
N GLY A 201 26.50 -10.50 1.62
CA GLY A 201 26.66 -11.93 1.85
C GLY A 201 26.29 -12.30 3.29
N GLY A 202 25.77 -13.51 3.48
CA GLY A 202 25.27 -14.01 4.75
C GLY A 202 23.85 -13.58 5.10
N GLU A 203 23.13 -12.94 4.15
CA GLU A 203 21.72 -12.63 4.33
C GLU A 203 20.88 -13.91 4.55
N VAL A 204 19.95 -13.88 5.51
CA VAL A 204 18.96 -14.91 5.86
C VAL A 204 17.59 -14.49 5.34
N ILE A 205 17.33 -14.74 4.06
CA ILE A 205 16.07 -14.38 3.43
C ILE A 205 15.10 -15.56 3.52
N GLY A 206 13.82 -15.27 3.75
CA GLY A 206 12.74 -16.23 3.71
C GLY A 206 11.95 -16.15 2.41
N VAL A 207 11.30 -17.26 2.05
CA VAL A 207 10.31 -17.34 0.98
C VAL A 207 9.00 -17.88 1.52
N ALA A 208 7.88 -17.35 1.03
CA ALA A 208 6.56 -17.88 1.34
C ALA A 208 5.71 -18.03 0.09
N LEU A 209 4.87 -19.04 0.08
CA LEU A 209 3.87 -19.25 -0.96
C LEU A 209 2.48 -19.21 -0.34
N LYS A 210 1.53 -18.59 -1.05
CA LYS A 210 0.13 -18.52 -0.63
C LYS A 210 -0.80 -18.70 -1.81
N ASP A 211 -1.82 -19.54 -1.64
CA ASP A 211 -2.85 -19.77 -2.62
C ASP A 211 -4.08 -18.88 -2.43
N ARG A 212 -4.95 -18.87 -3.46
CA ARG A 212 -6.19 -18.11 -3.47
C ARG A 212 -7.29 -18.87 -2.75
N GLY A 213 -7.88 -18.21 -1.76
CA GLY A 213 -9.16 -18.62 -1.17
C GLY A 213 -9.03 -19.27 0.19
N GLU A 214 -7.82 -19.57 0.65
CA GLU A 214 -7.58 -19.99 2.03
C GLU A 214 -7.13 -18.81 2.89
N THR A 215 -7.70 -18.75 4.10
CA THR A 215 -7.50 -17.61 4.99
C THR A 215 -6.11 -17.62 5.64
N PHE A 216 -5.40 -18.77 5.65
CA PHE A 216 -4.19 -18.95 6.48
C PHE A 216 -3.09 -19.92 5.97
N SER A 217 -3.15 -20.50 4.76
CA SER A 217 -2.06 -21.37 4.27
C SER A 217 -0.91 -20.57 3.65
N GLU A 218 -0.17 -19.85 4.49
CA GLU A 218 1.15 -19.35 4.11
C GLU A 218 2.20 -20.33 4.65
N ASP A 219 2.71 -21.18 3.77
CA ASP A 219 3.87 -22.01 4.09
C ASP A 219 5.14 -21.18 3.88
N ARG A 220 5.99 -21.14 4.90
CA ARG A 220 7.18 -20.30 4.96
C ARG A 220 8.44 -21.12 5.12
N ILE A 221 9.48 -20.71 4.41
CA ILE A 221 10.86 -21.13 4.64
C ILE A 221 11.61 -19.88 5.07
N PHE A 222 12.30 -19.93 6.20
CA PHE A 222 12.91 -18.74 6.83
C PHE A 222 14.37 -18.50 6.45
N ASP A 223 15.03 -19.49 5.84
CA ASP A 223 16.43 -19.40 5.42
C ASP A 223 16.61 -20.11 4.07
N ILE A 224 16.49 -19.32 3.00
CA ILE A 224 16.69 -19.81 1.63
C ILE A 224 18.16 -20.06 1.29
N GLY A 225 19.10 -19.58 2.12
CA GLY A 225 20.54 -19.75 1.90
C GLY A 225 20.95 -21.23 1.83
N LYS A 226 20.22 -22.11 2.53
CA LYS A 226 20.41 -23.57 2.48
C LYS A 226 20.13 -24.20 1.11
N TYR A 227 19.39 -23.49 0.27
CA TYR A 227 18.96 -23.94 -1.06
C TYR A 227 19.72 -23.23 -2.19
N VAL A 228 20.64 -22.32 -1.84
CA VAL A 228 21.61 -21.75 -2.78
C VAL A 228 22.62 -22.83 -3.15
N SER A 229 23.05 -22.87 -4.41
CA SER A 229 23.94 -23.90 -4.96
C SER A 229 25.18 -24.12 -4.07
N GLY A 230 25.34 -25.33 -3.54
CA GLY A 230 26.44 -25.68 -2.64
C GLY A 230 26.17 -25.45 -1.14
N GLY A 231 25.01 -24.91 -0.77
CA GLY A 231 24.58 -24.74 0.63
C GLY A 231 25.42 -23.73 1.42
N SER A 232 26.16 -22.86 0.73
CA SER A 232 27.06 -21.84 1.31
C SER A 232 26.33 -20.67 1.97
N GLY A 233 25.01 -20.58 1.83
CA GLY A 233 24.25 -19.38 2.16
C GLY A 233 24.20 -18.40 0.99
N ILE A 234 23.56 -17.26 1.20
CA ILE A 234 23.53 -16.18 0.19
C ILE A 234 24.89 -15.49 0.16
N THR A 235 25.54 -15.40 -0.99
CA THR A 235 26.81 -14.66 -1.15
C THR A 235 26.58 -13.32 -1.87
N THR A 236 27.67 -12.58 -2.12
CA THR A 236 27.62 -11.35 -2.93
C THR A 236 27.57 -11.62 -4.44
N ASP A 237 27.80 -12.87 -4.85
CA ASP A 237 27.74 -13.31 -6.24
C ASP A 237 26.33 -13.80 -6.59
N TRP A 238 25.99 -13.73 -7.88
CA TRP A 238 24.72 -14.28 -8.36
C TRP A 238 24.75 -15.79 -8.33
N GLU A 239 23.85 -16.38 -7.55
CA GLU A 239 23.76 -17.83 -7.40
C GLU A 239 22.31 -18.30 -7.58
N SER A 240 22.15 -19.53 -8.07
CA SER A 240 20.82 -20.14 -8.19
C SER A 240 20.39 -20.77 -6.88
N ALA A 241 19.21 -20.38 -6.41
CA ALA A 241 18.46 -21.01 -5.34
C ALA A 241 17.39 -21.95 -5.93
N ARG A 242 17.32 -23.17 -5.40
CA ARG A 242 16.38 -24.23 -5.83
C ARG A 242 15.65 -24.81 -4.65
N ILE A 243 14.38 -24.45 -4.49
CA ILE A 243 13.58 -24.80 -3.31
C ILE A 243 12.56 -25.87 -3.70
N PRO A 244 12.65 -27.09 -3.12
CA PRO A 244 11.66 -28.14 -3.37
C PRO A 244 10.25 -27.71 -2.96
N LEU A 245 9.28 -27.84 -3.87
CA LEU A 245 7.88 -27.47 -3.62
C LEU A 245 7.20 -28.38 -2.59
N ALA A 246 7.73 -29.58 -2.37
CA ALA A 246 7.30 -30.48 -1.29
C ALA A 246 7.43 -29.87 0.11
N LEU A 247 8.22 -28.80 0.27
CA LEU A 247 8.36 -28.05 1.52
C LEU A 247 7.18 -27.09 1.78
N PHE A 248 6.25 -26.94 0.84
CA PHE A 248 5.02 -26.16 0.97
C PHE A 248 3.79 -27.07 0.89
N PRO A 249 3.64 -28.04 1.83
CA PRO A 249 2.65 -29.11 1.72
C PRO A 249 1.19 -28.64 1.74
N HIS A 250 0.92 -27.42 2.21
CA HIS A 250 -0.43 -26.87 2.30
C HIS A 250 -0.77 -25.92 1.15
N VAL A 251 0.16 -25.65 0.25
CA VAL A 251 -0.06 -24.70 -0.86
C VAL A 251 -0.63 -25.41 -2.06
N ASN A 252 -1.84 -25.03 -2.46
CA ASN A 252 -2.42 -25.49 -3.71
C ASN A 252 -1.80 -24.74 -4.89
N LEU A 253 -0.81 -25.33 -5.56
CA LEU A 253 -0.09 -24.71 -6.69
C LEU A 253 -1.00 -24.32 -7.87
N ALA A 254 -2.10 -25.05 -8.08
CA ALA A 254 -3.09 -24.72 -9.11
C ALA A 254 -3.92 -23.47 -8.76
N LYS A 255 -3.84 -23.00 -7.51
CA LYS A 255 -4.47 -21.78 -7.01
C LYS A 255 -3.45 -20.76 -6.49
N LEU A 256 -2.15 -20.96 -6.71
CA LEU A 256 -1.11 -20.06 -6.22
C LEU A 256 -1.42 -18.61 -6.63
N ASP A 257 -1.37 -17.70 -5.65
CA ASP A 257 -1.74 -16.29 -5.80
C ASP A 257 -0.59 -15.35 -5.44
N VAL A 258 0.23 -15.74 -4.46
CA VAL A 258 1.32 -14.91 -3.94
C VAL A 258 2.60 -15.73 -3.75
N ILE A 259 3.72 -15.15 -4.20
CA ILE A 259 5.08 -15.52 -3.78
C ILE A 259 5.60 -14.34 -2.95
N SER A 260 6.11 -14.58 -1.75
CA SER A 260 6.70 -13.57 -0.87
C SER A 260 8.18 -13.86 -0.67
N PHE A 261 9.00 -12.82 -0.75
CA PHE A 261 10.38 -12.83 -0.26
C PHE A 261 10.43 -11.93 0.96
N PHE A 262 10.78 -12.47 2.11
CA PHE A 262 10.67 -11.75 3.36
C PHE A 262 11.94 -11.87 4.19
N VAL A 263 12.08 -10.98 5.15
CA VAL A 263 13.10 -11.00 6.17
C VAL A 263 12.41 -11.16 7.50
N ASP A 264 12.89 -12.14 8.27
CA ASP A 264 12.48 -12.36 9.64
C ASP A 264 13.45 -11.67 10.61
N ALA A 265 12.93 -10.74 11.40
CA ALA A 265 13.71 -9.93 12.31
C ALA A 265 14.41 -10.74 13.40
N ARG A 266 13.95 -11.97 13.70
CA ARG A 266 14.57 -12.86 14.68
C ARG A 266 15.99 -13.27 14.27
N TYR A 267 16.31 -13.23 12.98
CA TYR A 267 17.59 -13.65 12.43
C TYR A 267 18.54 -12.49 12.13
N TYR A 268 18.11 -11.24 12.33
CA TYR A 268 18.91 -10.07 11.97
C TYR A 268 19.05 -9.07 13.11
N PRO A 269 20.29 -8.84 13.58
CA PRO A 269 20.58 -7.70 14.44
C PRO A 269 20.70 -6.39 13.64
N TYR A 270 20.67 -6.43 12.31
CA TYR A 270 20.90 -5.28 11.44
C TYR A 270 19.59 -4.61 11.01
N PRO A 271 19.52 -3.27 11.05
CA PRO A 271 18.29 -2.55 10.74
C PRO A 271 18.00 -2.49 9.24
N ILE A 272 18.98 -2.71 8.36
CA ILE A 272 18.82 -2.61 6.91
C ILE A 272 19.36 -3.87 6.23
N ILE A 273 18.55 -4.43 5.34
CA ILE A 273 18.85 -5.67 4.61
C ILE A 273 18.58 -5.40 3.14
N ASP A 274 19.53 -5.80 2.30
CA ASP A 274 19.61 -5.41 0.89
C ASP A 274 20.05 -6.63 0.08
N PHE A 275 19.22 -7.03 -0.88
CA PHE A 275 19.48 -8.18 -1.74
C PHE A 275 18.80 -8.01 -3.10
N ASP A 276 19.32 -8.71 -4.10
CA ASP A 276 18.78 -8.71 -5.45
C ASP A 276 18.22 -10.10 -5.79
N ILE A 277 17.08 -10.15 -6.49
CA ILE A 277 16.47 -11.40 -7.01
C ILE A 277 16.28 -11.29 -8.52
N ALA A 278 16.47 -12.41 -9.22
CA ALA A 278 16.13 -12.54 -10.63
C ALA A 278 15.54 -13.91 -11.00
N ASN A 279 14.97 -13.99 -12.21
CA ASN A 279 14.57 -15.21 -12.89
C ASN A 279 13.73 -16.20 -12.07
N VAL A 280 12.82 -15.67 -11.24
CA VAL A 280 11.86 -16.46 -10.44
C VAL A 280 10.98 -17.27 -11.36
N ARG A 281 10.94 -18.60 -11.20
CA ARG A 281 10.16 -19.53 -12.04
C ARG A 281 9.90 -20.84 -11.31
N PHE A 282 9.00 -21.65 -11.87
CA PHE A 282 8.76 -23.01 -11.41
C PHE A 282 9.35 -23.99 -12.42
N GLU A 283 10.12 -24.98 -11.95
CA GLU A 283 10.71 -26.07 -12.75
C GLU A 283 10.21 -27.43 -12.27
#